data_AF-A0A7U1E224-F1
#
_entry.id   AF-A0A7U1E224-F1
#
_cell.length_a   1.000
_cell.length_b   1.000
_cell.length_c   1.000
_cell.angle_alpha   90.00
_cell.angle_beta   90.00
_cell.angle_gamma   90.00
#
_symmetry.space_group_name_H-M   'P 1'
#
loop_
_entity.id
_entity.type
_entity.pdbx_description
1 polymer ?
#
loop_
_entity_poly.entity_id
_entity_poly.type
_entity_poly.pdbx_seq_one_letter_code
_entity_poly.pdbx_strand_id
1 'polypeptide(L)'
;MRGLSGGNKIHHIPAGLENYQPYIRSERRVEWIDWQTKGLEFSPLSDGCCPFCTGDITGKEAQIRQVREEYDKSTIKNLTAIIRLVENLGNYLTESARERLLAITMLQNGPEAEHIEYLVALKRQTDTLTEKLTALRGLNVFSLQEQQNVREVLTARLIDLQFFPDLQSELMQGITDRLNAALMDLINLAGPLQGKINRHRDSMIRLIAQHKTNINNFLTYAGYKYRVDIAGEGEQRKLRLRHIDFDGYVSGGSQHLSYGERNAFAIVLFMYECLSKNPGLIILDDPISSFDKNKKFAILEMLFRRASGECLKNRTVLMLTHDVEPVIDTLKSVRRLFSNQVTASCLRLSAGVIEELPVNDGDIMTFMQICKSITASADCEEIIKLIYLRRYFEIVDERGDAYQLLSNLFHRRVVPLDYREPAAAGSGYPKMAPEKIQQALRDIREYVDSFDYPRLQALVSSPDEIKNLYRRCRNGYEKLQVFRLLELDQGSPQNSEKIVR
;
A
#
# COMPACT_ATOMS: atom_id res chain seq x y z
N MET A 1 -23.78 -26.71 -43.03
CA MET A 1 -24.06 -25.86 -44.20
C MET A 1 -25.53 -25.96 -44.62
N ARG A 2 -26.47 -25.39 -43.85
CA ARG A 2 -27.91 -25.43 -44.22
C ARG A 2 -28.28 -24.39 -45.29
N GLY A 3 -27.48 -23.34 -45.46
CA GLY A 3 -27.77 -22.25 -46.40
C GLY A 3 -27.48 -22.56 -47.88
N LEU A 4 -26.60 -23.52 -48.17
CA LEU A 4 -26.21 -23.89 -49.55
C LEU A 4 -26.82 -25.21 -50.01
N SER A 5 -27.42 -26.00 -49.12
CA SER A 5 -27.89 -27.36 -49.41
C SER A 5 -29.02 -27.45 -50.44
N GLY A 6 -29.78 -26.36 -50.65
CA GLY A 6 -30.83 -26.27 -51.66
C GLY A 6 -30.43 -25.50 -52.92
N GLY A 7 -29.13 -25.19 -53.08
CA GLY A 7 -28.63 -24.35 -54.16
C GLY A 7 -28.96 -22.86 -54.05
N ASN A 8 -28.43 -22.07 -54.98
CA ASN A 8 -28.66 -20.64 -55.03
C ASN A 8 -29.97 -20.31 -55.76
N LYS A 9 -31.09 -20.48 -55.05
CA LYS A 9 -32.43 -20.14 -55.54
C LYS A 9 -32.69 -18.64 -55.70
N ILE A 10 -31.76 -17.78 -55.26
CA ILE A 10 -31.83 -16.33 -55.48
C ILE A 10 -31.40 -16.02 -56.92
N HIS A 11 -30.33 -16.66 -57.38
CA HIS A 11 -29.84 -16.53 -58.73
C HIS A 11 -30.66 -17.39 -59.70
N HIS A 12 -30.86 -18.67 -59.37
CA HIS A 12 -31.59 -19.66 -60.14
C HIS A 12 -33.03 -19.80 -59.63
N ILE A 13 -33.91 -18.91 -60.08
CA ILE A 13 -35.32 -18.90 -59.68
C ILE A 13 -36.00 -20.17 -60.23
N PRO A 14 -36.71 -20.96 -59.40
CA PRO A 14 -37.44 -22.14 -59.85
C PRO A 14 -38.46 -21.81 -60.95
N ALA A 15 -38.63 -22.76 -61.88
CA ALA A 15 -39.56 -22.61 -62.99
C ALA A 15 -40.98 -22.31 -62.49
N GLY A 16 -41.61 -21.29 -63.08
CA GLY A 16 -42.93 -20.81 -62.69
C GLY A 16 -42.91 -19.72 -61.62
N LEU A 17 -41.76 -19.32 -61.07
CA LEU A 17 -41.66 -18.23 -60.08
C LEU A 17 -40.97 -16.96 -60.63
N GLU A 18 -40.76 -16.87 -61.94
CA GLU A 18 -40.02 -15.79 -62.61
C GLU A 18 -40.64 -14.41 -62.36
N ASN A 19 -41.97 -14.34 -62.27
CA ASN A 19 -42.69 -13.09 -61.97
C ASN A 19 -42.34 -12.49 -60.60
N TYR A 20 -41.80 -13.28 -59.66
CA TYR A 20 -41.36 -12.83 -58.34
C TYR A 20 -39.89 -12.38 -58.29
N GLN A 21 -39.17 -12.42 -59.41
CA GLN A 21 -37.75 -12.04 -59.52
C GLN A 21 -37.41 -10.68 -58.86
N PRO A 22 -38.19 -9.59 -59.05
CA PRO A 22 -37.87 -8.31 -58.43
C PRO A 22 -37.79 -8.39 -56.90
N TYR A 23 -38.61 -9.24 -56.28
CA TYR A 23 -38.66 -9.40 -54.84
C TYR A 23 -37.60 -10.38 -54.33
N ILE A 24 -37.42 -11.51 -55.03
CA ILE A 24 -36.43 -12.55 -54.70
C ILE A 24 -35.01 -12.00 -54.77
N ARG A 25 -34.71 -11.14 -55.76
CA ARG A 25 -33.39 -10.51 -55.93
C ARG A 25 -33.25 -9.18 -55.20
N SER A 26 -34.30 -8.64 -54.57
CA SER A 26 -34.23 -7.39 -53.80
C SER A 26 -33.32 -7.51 -52.56
N GLU A 27 -32.83 -6.41 -52.01
CA GLU A 27 -32.12 -6.41 -50.72
C GLU A 27 -33.03 -6.85 -49.55
N ARG A 28 -34.34 -6.63 -49.68
CA ARG A 28 -35.38 -6.98 -48.70
C ARG A 28 -35.95 -8.39 -48.91
N ARG A 29 -35.29 -9.25 -49.70
CA ARG A 29 -35.76 -10.61 -50.05
C ARG A 29 -36.18 -11.46 -48.85
N VAL A 30 -35.42 -11.40 -47.75
CA VAL A 30 -35.70 -12.18 -46.53
C VAL A 30 -36.99 -11.70 -45.86
N GLU A 31 -37.20 -10.38 -45.81
CA GLU A 31 -38.42 -9.78 -45.26
C GLU A 31 -39.63 -10.07 -46.15
N TRP A 32 -39.45 -10.02 -47.46
CA TRP A 32 -40.49 -10.33 -48.42
C TRP A 32 -40.93 -11.80 -48.35
N ILE A 33 -40.00 -12.76 -48.28
CA ILE A 33 -40.32 -14.18 -48.12
C ILE A 33 -41.07 -14.43 -46.80
N ASP A 34 -40.64 -13.81 -45.71
CA ASP A 34 -41.32 -13.91 -44.41
C ASP A 34 -42.75 -13.34 -44.46
N TRP A 35 -42.91 -12.18 -45.11
CA TRP A 35 -44.20 -11.54 -45.31
C TRP A 35 -45.14 -12.38 -46.17
N GLN A 36 -44.64 -12.88 -47.31
CA GLN A 36 -45.39 -13.74 -48.23
C GLN A 36 -45.83 -15.04 -47.55
N THR A 37 -44.92 -15.68 -46.81
CA THR A 37 -45.18 -16.94 -46.11
C THR A 37 -46.23 -16.77 -45.01
N LYS A 38 -46.11 -15.72 -44.20
CA LYS A 38 -47.05 -15.42 -43.12
C LYS A 38 -48.42 -15.02 -43.64
N GLY A 39 -48.49 -14.20 -44.70
CA GLY A 39 -49.78 -13.80 -45.26
C GLY A 39 -50.53 -14.95 -45.92
N LEU A 40 -49.82 -15.93 -46.49
CA LEU A 40 -50.40 -17.18 -47.00
C LEU A 40 -51.08 -18.03 -45.92
N GLU A 41 -50.71 -17.89 -44.64
CA GLU A 41 -51.37 -18.60 -43.53
C GLU A 41 -52.84 -18.19 -43.36
N PHE A 42 -53.21 -17.00 -43.84
CA PHE A 42 -54.58 -16.49 -43.80
C PHE A 42 -55.41 -16.88 -45.03
N SER A 43 -54.80 -17.49 -46.06
CA SER A 43 -55.48 -17.91 -47.29
C SER A 43 -56.68 -18.85 -47.07
N PRO A 44 -56.70 -19.77 -46.07
CA PRO A 44 -57.86 -20.62 -45.81
C PRO A 44 -59.11 -19.89 -45.29
N LEU A 45 -59.01 -18.61 -44.93
CA LEU A 45 -60.12 -17.82 -44.38
C LEU A 45 -61.07 -17.29 -45.46
N SER A 46 -60.65 -17.27 -46.73
CA SER A 46 -61.44 -16.78 -47.86
C SER A 46 -61.08 -17.49 -49.16
N ASP A 47 -61.99 -18.29 -49.70
CA ASP A 47 -61.77 -19.04 -50.94
C ASP A 47 -61.56 -18.11 -52.14
N GLY A 48 -60.48 -18.36 -52.90
CA GLY A 48 -60.15 -17.65 -54.14
C GLY A 48 -59.72 -16.19 -53.98
N CYS A 49 -59.65 -15.65 -52.75
CA CYS A 49 -59.28 -14.25 -52.50
C CYS A 49 -57.86 -14.11 -51.94
N CYS A 50 -57.09 -13.16 -52.49
CA CYS A 50 -55.75 -12.84 -52.02
C CYS A 50 -55.78 -12.27 -50.59
N PRO A 51 -55.03 -12.83 -49.62
CA PRO A 51 -55.00 -12.31 -48.24
C PRO A 51 -54.36 -10.91 -48.11
N PHE A 52 -53.71 -10.41 -49.16
CA PHE A 52 -53.03 -9.12 -49.16
C PHE A 52 -53.81 -7.98 -49.84
N CYS A 53 -54.57 -8.30 -50.89
CA CYS A 53 -55.23 -7.28 -51.72
C CYS A 53 -56.70 -7.60 -52.07
N THR A 54 -57.26 -8.69 -51.56
CA THR A 54 -58.64 -9.16 -51.80
C THR A 54 -59.00 -9.47 -53.26
N GLY A 55 -58.04 -9.44 -54.18
CA GLY A 55 -58.24 -9.82 -55.59
C GLY A 55 -58.33 -11.33 -55.80
N ASP A 56 -58.91 -11.73 -56.95
CA ASP A 56 -59.05 -13.13 -57.35
C ASP A 56 -57.68 -13.78 -57.64
N ILE A 57 -57.39 -14.90 -56.98
CA ILE A 57 -56.16 -15.69 -57.11
C ILE A 57 -56.38 -17.10 -57.63
N THR A 58 -57.59 -17.50 -58.03
CA THR A 58 -57.90 -18.89 -58.42
C THR A 58 -56.98 -19.41 -59.54
N GLY A 59 -56.54 -18.56 -60.47
CA GLY A 59 -55.59 -18.92 -61.54
C GLY A 59 -54.09 -18.89 -61.14
N LYS A 60 -53.75 -18.38 -59.95
CA LYS A 60 -52.36 -18.18 -59.49
C LYS A 60 -52.07 -18.82 -58.13
N GLU A 61 -53.06 -19.43 -57.49
CA GLU A 61 -52.95 -19.98 -56.14
C GLU A 61 -51.82 -21.01 -56.02
N ALA A 62 -51.70 -21.92 -56.99
CA ALA A 62 -50.62 -22.90 -57.05
C ALA A 62 -49.23 -22.21 -57.11
N GLN A 63 -49.09 -21.17 -57.94
CA GLN A 63 -47.86 -20.40 -58.10
C GLN A 63 -47.48 -19.64 -56.80
N ILE A 64 -48.47 -19.09 -56.09
CA ILE A 64 -48.28 -18.40 -54.81
C ILE A 64 -47.83 -19.38 -53.72
N ARG A 65 -48.45 -20.57 -53.64
CA ARG A 65 -48.06 -21.62 -52.69
C ARG A 65 -46.66 -22.17 -52.98
N GLN A 66 -46.30 -22.33 -54.25
CA GLN A 66 -44.98 -22.79 -54.67
C GLN A 66 -43.85 -21.89 -54.15
N VAL A 67 -44.07 -20.57 -53.98
CA VAL A 67 -43.07 -19.68 -53.34
C VAL A 67 -42.74 -20.13 -51.92
N ARG A 68 -43.73 -20.53 -51.12
CA ARG A 68 -43.53 -21.00 -49.74
C ARG A 68 -42.82 -22.36 -49.70
N GLU A 69 -43.11 -23.23 -50.65
CA GLU A 69 -42.50 -24.56 -50.74
C GLU A 69 -41.02 -24.47 -51.15
N GLU A 70 -40.71 -23.58 -52.09
CA GLU A 70 -39.36 -23.45 -52.66
C GLU A 70 -38.42 -22.58 -51.80
N TYR A 71 -38.95 -21.58 -51.10
CA TYR A 71 -38.18 -20.58 -50.37
C TYR A 71 -38.45 -20.60 -48.86
N ASP A 72 -37.49 -21.12 -48.08
CA ASP A 72 -37.47 -21.00 -46.62
C ASP A 72 -36.70 -19.76 -46.16
N LYS A 73 -37.30 -19.00 -45.23
CA LYS A 73 -36.70 -17.79 -44.63
C LYS A 73 -35.32 -18.05 -44.06
N SER A 74 -35.16 -19.13 -43.29
CA SER A 74 -33.90 -19.42 -42.59
C SER A 74 -32.78 -19.75 -43.57
N THR A 75 -33.11 -20.51 -44.62
CA THR A 75 -32.22 -20.92 -45.70
C THR A 75 -31.76 -19.71 -46.51
N ILE A 76 -32.67 -18.84 -46.94
CA ILE A 76 -32.33 -17.64 -47.72
C ILE A 76 -31.55 -16.61 -46.88
N LYS A 77 -31.89 -16.46 -45.59
CA LYS A 77 -31.11 -15.64 -44.66
C LYS A 77 -29.67 -16.15 -44.56
N ASN A 78 -29.48 -17.46 -44.40
CA ASN A 78 -28.17 -18.08 -44.30
C ASN A 78 -27.38 -17.97 -45.62
N LEU A 79 -28.03 -18.19 -46.76
CA LEU A 79 -27.41 -18.03 -48.09
C LEU A 79 -26.92 -16.59 -48.30
N THR A 80 -27.76 -15.61 -47.97
CA THR A 80 -27.40 -14.18 -48.07
C THR A 80 -26.22 -13.84 -47.16
N ALA A 81 -26.19 -14.41 -45.94
CA ALA A 81 -25.05 -14.23 -45.03
C ALA A 81 -23.77 -14.86 -45.57
N ILE A 82 -23.85 -16.03 -46.21
CA ILE A 82 -22.70 -16.70 -46.83
C ILE A 82 -22.16 -15.88 -48.01
N ILE A 83 -23.03 -15.36 -48.89
CA ILE A 83 -22.61 -14.53 -50.03
C ILE A 83 -21.86 -13.29 -49.53
N ARG A 84 -22.43 -12.57 -48.56
CA ARG A 84 -21.77 -11.40 -47.94
C ARG A 84 -20.45 -11.76 -47.27
N LEU A 85 -20.37 -12.94 -46.64
CA LEU A 85 -19.13 -13.42 -46.04
C LEU A 85 -18.04 -13.66 -47.11
N VAL A 86 -18.40 -14.29 -48.23
CA VAL A 86 -17.47 -14.52 -49.35
C VAL A 86 -17.01 -13.19 -49.95
N GLU A 87 -17.91 -12.22 -50.13
CA GLU A 87 -17.56 -10.86 -50.59
C GLU A 87 -16.56 -10.17 -49.64
N ASN A 88 -16.78 -10.26 -48.33
CA ASN A 88 -15.89 -9.65 -47.32
C ASN A 88 -14.55 -10.37 -47.19
N LEU A 89 -14.54 -11.69 -47.27
CA LEU A 89 -13.32 -12.51 -47.20
C LEU A 89 -12.51 -12.46 -48.50
N GLY A 90 -13.14 -12.11 -49.62
CA GLY A 90 -12.55 -12.15 -50.96
C GLY A 90 -11.23 -11.39 -51.08
N ASN A 91 -11.06 -10.29 -50.32
CA ASN A 91 -9.82 -9.51 -50.33
C ASN A 91 -8.63 -10.21 -49.66
N TYR A 92 -8.88 -11.20 -48.81
CA TYR A 92 -7.85 -11.97 -48.11
C TYR A 92 -7.52 -13.29 -48.82
N LEU A 93 -8.33 -13.69 -49.80
CA LEU A 93 -8.21 -14.94 -50.54
C LEU A 93 -7.48 -14.73 -51.86
N THR A 94 -6.80 -15.76 -52.36
CA THR A 94 -6.27 -15.73 -53.73
C THR A 94 -7.40 -15.62 -54.74
N GLU A 95 -7.10 -15.08 -55.93
CA GLU A 95 -8.09 -14.95 -57.00
C GLU A 95 -8.75 -16.30 -57.32
N SER A 96 -7.94 -17.37 -57.46
CA SER A 96 -8.46 -18.72 -57.70
C SER A 96 -9.38 -19.25 -56.59
N ALA A 97 -9.07 -18.93 -55.33
CA ALA A 97 -9.90 -19.34 -54.20
C ALA A 97 -11.23 -18.58 -54.18
N ARG A 98 -11.17 -17.27 -54.49
CA ARG A 98 -12.35 -16.41 -54.63
C ARG A 98 -13.26 -16.91 -55.74
N GLU A 99 -12.71 -17.21 -56.91
CA GLU A 99 -13.46 -17.77 -58.05
C GLU A 99 -14.13 -19.11 -57.68
N ARG A 100 -13.40 -20.02 -57.04
CA ARG A 100 -13.96 -21.30 -56.56
C ARG A 100 -15.10 -21.10 -55.57
N LEU A 101 -14.96 -20.19 -54.60
CA LEU A 101 -16.02 -19.89 -53.64
C LEU A 101 -17.25 -19.27 -54.33
N LEU A 102 -17.05 -18.33 -55.25
CA LEU A 102 -18.13 -17.71 -56.01
C LEU A 102 -18.87 -18.76 -56.84
N ALA A 103 -18.15 -19.66 -57.52
CA ALA A 103 -18.74 -20.77 -58.27
C ALA A 103 -19.63 -21.65 -57.37
N ILE A 104 -19.14 -22.03 -56.17
CA ILE A 104 -19.91 -22.80 -55.19
C ILE A 104 -21.18 -22.05 -54.77
N THR A 105 -21.08 -20.73 -54.53
CA THR A 105 -22.26 -19.92 -54.17
C THR A 105 -23.26 -19.78 -55.31
N MET A 106 -22.92 -20.14 -56.55
CA MET A 106 -23.79 -20.05 -57.73
C MET A 106 -24.34 -21.41 -58.19
N LEU A 107 -24.11 -22.50 -57.45
CA LEU A 107 -24.62 -23.83 -57.82
C LEU A 107 -26.15 -23.92 -57.72
N GLN A 108 -26.80 -24.50 -58.74
CA GLN A 108 -28.25 -24.65 -58.81
C GLN A 108 -28.80 -25.69 -57.82
N ASN A 109 -28.09 -26.81 -57.65
CA ASN A 109 -28.55 -27.95 -56.84
C ASN A 109 -27.80 -28.06 -55.49
N GLY A 110 -27.05 -27.03 -55.12
CA GLY A 110 -26.19 -27.03 -53.93
C GLY A 110 -24.82 -27.69 -54.15
N PRO A 111 -23.95 -27.69 -53.12
CA PRO A 111 -22.59 -28.20 -53.22
C PRO A 111 -22.54 -29.73 -53.14
N GLU A 112 -21.83 -30.34 -54.09
CA GLU A 112 -21.43 -31.75 -54.07
C GLU A 112 -20.26 -32.03 -53.09
N ALA A 113 -19.89 -33.30 -52.93
CA ALA A 113 -18.87 -33.74 -51.97
C ALA A 113 -17.53 -33.01 -52.14
N GLU A 114 -17.04 -32.86 -53.36
CA GLU A 114 -15.79 -32.14 -53.67
C GLU A 114 -15.83 -30.66 -53.25
N HIS A 115 -16.97 -30.00 -53.43
CA HIS A 115 -17.17 -28.61 -53.01
C HIS A 115 -17.16 -28.50 -51.48
N ILE A 116 -17.76 -29.47 -50.79
CA ILE A 116 -17.76 -29.54 -49.33
C ILE A 116 -16.34 -29.75 -48.80
N GLU A 117 -15.57 -30.67 -49.40
CA GLU A 117 -14.18 -30.92 -49.03
C GLU A 117 -13.32 -29.67 -49.21
N TYR A 118 -13.48 -28.93 -50.30
CA TYR A 118 -12.80 -27.66 -50.52
C TYR A 118 -13.14 -26.63 -49.43
N LEU A 119 -14.42 -26.44 -49.10
CA LEU A 119 -14.85 -25.52 -48.05
C LEU A 119 -14.29 -25.91 -46.67
N VAL A 120 -14.22 -27.20 -46.36
CA VAL A 120 -13.62 -27.71 -45.12
C VAL A 120 -12.11 -27.43 -45.08
N ALA A 121 -11.41 -27.64 -46.20
CA ALA A 121 -9.98 -27.34 -46.32
C ALA A 121 -9.70 -25.85 -46.13
N LEU A 122 -10.48 -24.98 -46.77
CA LEU A 122 -10.36 -23.53 -46.62
C LEU A 122 -10.65 -23.08 -45.19
N LYS A 123 -11.70 -23.64 -44.56
CA LYS A 123 -12.01 -23.35 -43.16
C LYS A 123 -10.84 -23.71 -42.26
N ARG A 124 -10.23 -24.88 -42.46
CA ARG A 124 -9.07 -25.33 -41.68
C ARG A 124 -7.89 -24.36 -41.82
N GLN A 125 -7.58 -23.92 -43.05
CA GLN A 125 -6.55 -22.90 -43.28
C GLN A 125 -6.86 -21.61 -42.50
N THR A 126 -8.11 -21.15 -42.58
CA THR A 126 -8.57 -19.91 -41.93
C THR A 126 -8.51 -20.02 -40.40
N ASP A 127 -8.95 -21.14 -39.82
CA ASP A 127 -8.91 -21.38 -38.37
C ASP A 127 -7.47 -21.37 -37.86
N THR A 128 -6.57 -22.12 -38.51
CA THR A 128 -5.15 -22.20 -38.12
C THR A 128 -4.45 -20.84 -38.20
N LEU A 129 -4.76 -20.03 -39.23
CA LEU A 129 -4.21 -18.67 -39.32
C LEU A 129 -4.79 -17.76 -38.24
N THR A 130 -6.08 -17.88 -37.94
CA THR A 130 -6.75 -17.11 -36.88
C THR A 130 -6.16 -17.42 -35.50
N GLU A 131 -5.85 -18.68 -35.21
CA GLU A 131 -5.16 -19.09 -33.99
C GLU A 131 -3.77 -18.45 -33.88
N LYS A 132 -2.99 -18.48 -34.96
CA LYS A 132 -1.66 -17.83 -35.02
C LYS A 132 -1.76 -16.32 -34.77
N LEU A 133 -2.73 -15.63 -35.38
CA LEU A 133 -2.95 -14.20 -35.19
C LEU A 133 -3.44 -13.87 -33.77
N THR A 134 -4.31 -14.70 -33.19
CA THR A 134 -4.81 -14.51 -31.82
C THR A 134 -3.69 -14.68 -30.80
N ALA A 135 -2.81 -15.66 -31.01
CA ALA A 135 -1.60 -15.85 -30.24
C ALA A 135 -0.66 -14.63 -30.29
N LEU A 136 -0.52 -13.99 -31.46
CA LEU A 136 0.24 -12.75 -31.61
C LEU A 136 -0.39 -11.60 -30.82
N ARG A 137 -1.73 -11.47 -30.84
CA ARG A 137 -2.45 -10.44 -30.08
C ARG A 137 -2.27 -10.59 -28.56
N GLY A 138 -2.03 -11.81 -28.07
CA GLY A 138 -1.83 -12.10 -26.64
C GLY A 138 -0.42 -11.86 -26.11
N LEU A 139 0.56 -11.50 -26.95
CA LEU A 139 1.94 -11.26 -26.53
C LEU A 139 2.05 -10.05 -25.60
N ASN A 140 2.56 -10.27 -24.39
CA ASN A 140 2.84 -9.22 -23.42
C ASN A 140 4.14 -9.48 -22.63
N VAL A 141 4.67 -8.46 -21.94
CA VAL A 141 5.95 -8.53 -21.22
C VAL A 141 5.97 -9.62 -20.15
N PHE A 142 4.85 -9.84 -19.44
CA PHE A 142 4.76 -10.85 -18.40
C PHE A 142 4.87 -12.27 -18.96
N SER A 143 4.20 -12.55 -20.09
CA SER A 143 4.26 -13.84 -20.80
C SER A 143 5.68 -14.17 -21.31
N LEU A 144 6.51 -13.15 -21.56
CA LEU A 144 7.89 -13.32 -22.00
C LEU A 144 8.87 -13.50 -20.83
N GLN A 145 8.57 -12.98 -19.64
CA GLN A 145 9.44 -13.07 -18.46
C GLN A 145 9.50 -14.47 -17.84
N GLU A 146 8.44 -15.26 -17.99
CA GLU A 146 8.36 -16.63 -17.48
C GLU A 146 9.14 -17.63 -18.35
N GLN A 147 9.42 -17.28 -19.60
CA GLN A 147 10.04 -18.16 -20.58
C GLN A 147 11.56 -18.00 -20.56
N GLN A 148 12.29 -19.13 -20.58
CA GLN A 148 13.75 -19.13 -20.52
C GLN A 148 14.40 -18.57 -21.80
N ASN A 149 13.72 -18.68 -22.95
CA ASN A 149 14.24 -18.24 -24.23
C ASN A 149 13.22 -17.40 -25.03
N VAL A 150 13.26 -16.08 -24.85
CA VAL A 150 12.40 -15.12 -25.55
C VAL A 150 12.52 -15.25 -27.08
N ARG A 151 13.72 -15.58 -27.60
CA ARG A 151 13.95 -15.72 -29.03
C ARG A 151 13.18 -16.90 -29.62
N GLU A 152 13.17 -18.05 -28.96
CA GLU A 152 12.41 -19.22 -29.40
C GLU A 152 10.90 -18.93 -29.43
N VAL A 153 10.39 -18.30 -28.38
CA VAL A 153 8.96 -17.93 -28.29
C VAL A 153 8.56 -17.01 -29.43
N LEU A 154 9.35 -15.96 -29.71
CA LEU A 154 9.06 -15.02 -30.81
C LEU A 154 9.19 -15.70 -32.17
N THR A 155 10.20 -16.56 -32.36
CA THR A 155 10.42 -17.28 -33.63
C THR A 155 9.25 -18.22 -33.93
N ALA A 156 8.73 -18.92 -32.93
CA ALA A 156 7.57 -19.80 -33.07
C ALA A 156 6.27 -19.07 -33.48
N ARG A 157 6.24 -17.74 -33.35
CA ARG A 157 5.09 -16.90 -33.70
C ARG A 157 5.14 -16.34 -35.13
N LEU A 158 6.24 -16.55 -35.86
CA LEU A 158 6.29 -16.21 -37.28
C LEU A 158 5.20 -16.95 -38.05
N ILE A 159 4.55 -16.21 -38.95
CA ILE A 159 3.51 -16.75 -39.80
C ILE A 159 4.12 -17.06 -41.14
N ASP A 160 4.15 -18.34 -41.48
CA ASP A 160 4.60 -18.79 -42.78
C ASP A 160 3.39 -18.96 -43.70
N LEU A 161 3.10 -17.92 -44.49
CA LEU A 161 1.89 -17.87 -45.32
C LEU A 161 1.93 -18.90 -46.46
N GLN A 162 3.10 -19.46 -46.78
CA GLN A 162 3.26 -20.46 -47.85
C GLN A 162 2.43 -21.74 -47.61
N PHE A 163 2.10 -22.03 -46.34
CA PHE A 163 1.25 -23.16 -45.94
C PHE A 163 -0.26 -22.86 -45.98
N PHE A 164 -0.66 -21.67 -46.44
CA PHE A 164 -2.05 -21.23 -46.54
C PHE A 164 -2.39 -20.82 -47.98
N PRO A 165 -2.37 -21.76 -48.95
CA PRO A 165 -2.40 -21.45 -50.39
C PRO A 165 -3.63 -20.66 -50.83
N ASP A 166 -4.80 -20.87 -50.23
CA ASP A 166 -6.01 -20.13 -50.60
C ASP A 166 -6.05 -18.72 -49.97
N LEU A 167 -5.19 -18.42 -48.98
CA LEU A 167 -5.13 -17.14 -48.25
C LEU A 167 -3.93 -16.26 -48.67
N GLN A 168 -3.18 -16.64 -49.69
CA GLN A 168 -2.00 -15.90 -50.20
C GLN A 168 -2.38 -14.72 -51.14
N SER A 169 -3.37 -13.93 -50.76
CA SER A 169 -3.67 -12.66 -51.47
C SER A 169 -2.56 -11.63 -51.25
N GLU A 170 -2.45 -10.63 -52.14
CA GLU A 170 -1.53 -9.50 -51.94
C GLU A 170 -1.77 -8.78 -50.61
N LEU A 171 -3.05 -8.64 -50.22
CA LEU A 171 -3.42 -8.01 -48.95
C LEU A 171 -2.95 -8.83 -47.75
N MET A 172 -3.22 -10.14 -47.76
CA MET A 172 -2.84 -11.03 -46.65
C MET A 172 -1.32 -11.18 -46.55
N GLN A 173 -0.63 -11.24 -47.69
CA GLN A 173 0.83 -11.21 -47.76
C GLN A 173 1.36 -9.92 -47.14
N GLY A 174 0.86 -8.75 -47.56
CA GLY A 174 1.28 -7.46 -47.01
C GLY A 174 0.96 -7.27 -45.52
N ILE A 175 -0.10 -7.89 -44.99
CA ILE A 175 -0.36 -7.92 -43.53
C ILE A 175 0.65 -8.83 -42.83
N THR A 176 0.86 -10.04 -43.36
CA THR A 176 1.76 -11.04 -42.77
C THR A 176 3.21 -10.57 -42.77
N ASP A 177 3.68 -9.96 -43.85
CA ASP A 177 5.03 -9.44 -43.99
C ASP A 177 5.30 -8.32 -42.98
N ARG A 178 4.35 -7.40 -42.79
CA ARG A 178 4.47 -6.35 -41.76
C ARG A 178 4.54 -6.92 -40.35
N LEU A 179 3.72 -7.93 -40.04
CA LEU A 179 3.75 -8.59 -38.74
C LEU A 179 5.06 -9.35 -38.52
N ASN A 180 5.51 -10.11 -39.52
CA ASN A 180 6.77 -10.86 -39.45
C ASN A 180 7.98 -9.93 -39.37
N ALA A 181 8.00 -8.81 -40.09
CA ALA A 181 9.07 -7.82 -39.99
C ALA A 181 9.16 -7.23 -38.58
N ALA A 182 8.03 -6.84 -37.97
CA ALA A 182 8.00 -6.35 -36.60
C ALA A 182 8.47 -7.41 -35.58
N LEU A 183 8.12 -8.69 -35.79
CA LEU A 183 8.63 -9.80 -34.99
C LEU A 183 10.13 -10.01 -35.19
N MET A 184 10.64 -9.91 -36.42
CA MET A 184 12.07 -10.02 -36.71
C MET A 184 12.88 -8.91 -36.05
N ASP A 185 12.38 -7.67 -36.04
CA ASP A 185 12.99 -6.58 -35.30
C ASP A 185 13.05 -6.87 -33.79
N LEU A 186 11.96 -7.40 -33.22
CA LEU A 186 11.91 -7.86 -31.83
C LEU A 186 12.87 -9.03 -31.57
N ILE A 187 12.98 -9.99 -32.48
CA ILE A 187 13.90 -11.13 -32.40
C ILE A 187 15.35 -10.65 -32.44
N ASN A 188 15.68 -9.68 -33.30
CA ASN A 188 17.01 -9.08 -33.38
C ASN A 188 17.35 -8.31 -32.09
N LEU A 189 16.33 -7.72 -31.44
CA LEU A 189 16.44 -7.09 -30.13
C LEU A 189 16.35 -8.08 -28.97
N ALA A 190 16.00 -9.34 -29.20
CA ALA A 190 15.73 -10.32 -28.14
C ALA A 190 16.97 -10.64 -27.31
N GLY A 191 18.17 -10.66 -27.91
CA GLY A 191 19.42 -10.83 -27.16
C GLY A 191 19.66 -9.70 -26.15
N PRO A 192 19.73 -8.43 -26.61
CA PRO A 192 19.80 -7.27 -25.72
C PRO A 192 18.66 -7.18 -24.70
N LEU A 193 17.43 -7.53 -25.12
CA LEU A 193 16.25 -7.53 -24.25
C LEU A 193 16.36 -8.60 -23.16
N GLN A 194 16.73 -9.83 -23.50
CA GLN A 194 17.00 -10.91 -22.55
C GLN A 194 18.09 -10.49 -21.56
N GLY A 195 19.16 -9.85 -22.04
CA GLY A 195 20.20 -9.29 -21.19
C GLY A 195 19.69 -8.21 -20.23
N LYS A 196 18.74 -7.36 -20.64
CA LYS A 196 18.09 -6.37 -19.75
C LYS A 196 17.13 -7.05 -18.76
N ILE A 197 16.35 -8.04 -19.19
CA ILE A 197 15.41 -8.81 -18.36
C ILE A 197 16.18 -9.57 -17.27
N ASN A 198 17.27 -10.26 -17.62
CA ASN A 198 18.10 -10.99 -16.66
C ASN A 198 18.71 -10.04 -15.62
N ARG A 199 19.26 -8.89 -16.06
CA ARG A 199 19.76 -7.85 -15.14
C ARG A 199 18.69 -7.33 -14.19
N HIS A 200 17.47 -7.13 -14.68
CA HIS A 200 16.34 -6.70 -13.86
C HIS A 200 15.93 -7.79 -12.85
N ARG A 201 15.83 -9.05 -13.29
CA ARG A 201 15.53 -10.21 -12.44
C ARG A 201 16.56 -10.36 -11.32
N ASP A 202 17.84 -10.30 -11.65
CA ASP A 202 18.93 -10.37 -10.68
C ASP A 202 18.88 -9.21 -9.68
N SER A 203 18.61 -8.00 -10.16
CA SER A 203 18.51 -6.82 -9.31
C SER A 203 17.32 -6.91 -8.35
N MET A 204 16.18 -7.41 -8.83
CA MET A 204 15.01 -7.68 -7.99
C MET A 204 15.29 -8.76 -6.94
N ILE A 205 15.97 -9.85 -7.29
CA ILE A 205 16.36 -10.91 -6.34
C ILE A 205 17.29 -10.34 -5.27
N ARG A 206 18.31 -9.58 -5.66
CA ARG A 206 19.23 -8.91 -4.73
C ARG A 206 18.49 -7.95 -3.79
N LEU A 207 17.60 -7.11 -4.33
CA LEU A 207 16.84 -6.14 -3.54
C LEU A 207 15.94 -6.82 -2.51
N ILE A 208 15.25 -7.90 -2.90
CA ILE A 208 14.40 -8.70 -2.00
C ILE A 208 15.23 -9.34 -0.89
N ALA A 209 16.38 -9.94 -1.22
CA ALA A 209 17.27 -10.54 -0.24
C ALA A 209 17.83 -9.49 0.74
N GLN A 210 18.22 -8.32 0.24
CA GLN A 210 18.70 -7.19 1.04
C GLN A 210 17.61 -6.68 1.98
N HIS A 211 16.41 -6.38 1.48
CA HIS A 211 15.29 -5.92 2.31
C HIS A 211 14.86 -6.96 3.35
N LYS A 212 14.79 -8.24 2.98
CA LYS A 212 14.52 -9.33 3.94
C LYS A 212 15.56 -9.35 5.06
N THR A 213 16.85 -9.26 4.71
CA THR A 213 17.96 -9.21 5.68
C THR A 213 17.84 -7.99 6.58
N ASN A 214 17.61 -6.82 6.00
CA ASN A 214 17.49 -5.55 6.72
C ASN A 214 16.33 -5.55 7.71
N ILE A 215 15.16 -6.06 7.32
CA ILE A 215 14.00 -6.19 8.20
C ILE A 215 14.30 -7.19 9.32
N ASN A 216 14.86 -8.36 9.01
CA ASN A 216 15.17 -9.38 10.02
C ASN A 216 16.24 -8.93 11.02
N ASN A 217 17.24 -8.17 10.56
CA ASN A 217 18.25 -7.57 11.43
C ASN A 217 17.62 -6.53 12.37
N PHE A 218 16.71 -5.70 11.87
CA PHE A 218 15.94 -4.78 12.72
C PHE A 218 15.14 -5.54 13.78
N LEU A 219 14.39 -6.57 13.38
CA LEU A 219 13.57 -7.34 14.32
C LEU A 219 14.41 -7.99 15.42
N THR A 220 15.55 -8.56 15.04
CA THR A 220 16.49 -9.16 15.98
C THR A 220 17.09 -8.09 16.92
N TYR A 221 17.52 -6.95 16.37
CA TYR A 221 18.11 -5.85 17.15
C TYR A 221 17.12 -5.23 18.15
N ALA A 222 15.86 -5.08 17.75
CA ALA A 222 14.79 -4.58 18.62
C ALA A 222 14.24 -5.64 19.61
N GLY A 223 14.76 -6.87 19.56
CA GLY A 223 14.37 -7.97 20.45
C GLY A 223 13.02 -8.61 20.13
N TYR A 224 12.52 -8.46 18.91
CA TYR A 224 11.28 -9.10 18.47
C TYR A 224 11.52 -10.57 18.11
N LYS A 225 10.63 -11.45 18.58
CA LYS A 225 10.71 -12.89 18.33
C LYS A 225 10.11 -13.31 16.98
N TYR A 226 10.27 -12.47 15.96
CA TYR A 226 9.70 -12.69 14.65
C TYR A 226 10.73 -12.51 13.54
N ARG A 227 10.50 -13.18 12.42
CA ARG A 227 11.26 -13.04 11.17
C ARG A 227 10.30 -12.96 9.99
N VAL A 228 10.66 -12.13 9.03
CA VAL A 228 10.00 -12.02 7.75
C VAL A 228 10.62 -12.97 6.75
N ASP A 229 9.74 -13.59 5.97
CA ASP A 229 10.08 -14.41 4.84
C ASP A 229 9.27 -13.96 3.62
N ILE A 230 9.91 -13.90 2.46
CA ILE A 230 9.27 -13.52 1.20
C ILE A 230 9.20 -14.79 0.37
N ALA A 231 8.03 -15.43 0.39
CA ALA A 231 7.79 -16.74 -0.20
C ALA A 231 6.96 -16.64 -1.49
N GLY A 232 7.17 -17.58 -2.42
CA GLY A 232 6.49 -17.64 -3.71
C GLY A 232 7.30 -17.05 -4.87
N GLU A 233 6.78 -17.21 -6.09
CA GLU A 233 7.39 -16.71 -7.34
C GLU A 233 6.38 -15.85 -8.12
N GLY A 234 6.90 -14.94 -8.96
CA GLY A 234 6.08 -14.05 -9.77
C GLY A 234 5.04 -13.28 -8.95
N GLU A 235 3.79 -13.32 -9.39
CA GLU A 235 2.65 -12.68 -8.71
C GLU A 235 2.25 -13.34 -7.38
N GLN A 236 2.74 -14.55 -7.10
CA GLN A 236 2.46 -15.25 -5.84
C GLN A 236 3.44 -14.88 -4.72
N ARG A 237 4.37 -13.95 -4.97
CA ARG A 237 5.29 -13.44 -3.94
C ARG A 237 4.51 -12.73 -2.83
N LYS A 238 4.63 -13.26 -1.62
CA LYS A 238 3.98 -12.71 -0.43
C LYS A 238 5.01 -12.54 0.67
N LEU A 239 4.99 -11.37 1.31
CA LEU A 239 5.67 -11.14 2.56
C LEU A 239 4.88 -11.86 3.66
N ARG A 240 5.55 -12.79 4.36
CA ARG A 240 4.97 -13.61 5.42
C ARG A 240 5.79 -13.47 6.69
N LEU A 241 5.12 -13.60 7.82
CA LEU A 241 5.74 -13.51 9.14
C LEU A 241 5.85 -14.90 9.76
N ARG A 242 6.97 -15.17 10.44
CA ARG A 242 7.20 -16.38 11.23
C ARG A 242 7.65 -16.00 12.63
N HIS A 243 7.17 -16.70 13.65
CA HIS A 243 7.71 -16.58 14.99
C HIS A 243 8.98 -17.46 15.10
N ILE A 244 9.98 -17.06 15.89
CA ILE A 244 11.26 -17.80 15.98
C ILE A 244 11.05 -19.21 16.54
N ASP A 245 10.08 -19.36 17.45
CA ASP A 245 9.75 -20.63 18.09
C ASP A 245 8.64 -21.42 17.35
N PHE A 246 8.34 -21.08 16.09
CA PHE A 246 7.29 -21.74 15.29
C PHE A 246 7.73 -21.95 13.84
N ASP A 247 7.64 -23.18 13.35
CA ASP A 247 8.09 -23.53 12.00
C ASP A 247 7.16 -23.04 10.88
N GLY A 248 5.92 -22.68 11.20
CA GLY A 248 4.93 -22.19 10.25
C GLY A 248 4.90 -20.67 10.05
N TYR A 249 3.99 -20.23 9.19
CA TYR A 249 3.68 -18.81 9.03
C TYR A 249 2.56 -18.39 9.98
N VAL A 250 2.68 -17.19 10.55
CA VAL A 250 1.64 -16.59 11.38
C VAL A 250 0.46 -16.18 10.48
N SER A 251 -0.73 -16.74 10.72
CA SER A 251 -1.98 -16.28 10.13
C SER A 251 -2.68 -15.27 11.07
N GLY A 252 -3.29 -14.22 10.53
CA GLY A 252 -4.00 -13.23 11.35
C GLY A 252 -3.09 -12.40 12.25
N GLY A 253 -2.12 -11.66 11.68
CA GLY A 253 -1.11 -10.90 12.44
C GLY A 253 -1.68 -9.93 13.50
N SER A 254 -2.92 -9.44 13.32
CA SER A 254 -3.63 -8.63 14.33
C SER A 254 -4.01 -9.39 15.60
N GLN A 255 -4.02 -10.72 15.57
CA GLN A 255 -4.38 -11.60 16.70
C GLN A 255 -3.16 -12.04 17.52
N HIS A 256 -1.96 -11.94 16.95
CA HIS A 256 -0.73 -12.50 17.57
C HIS A 256 0.34 -11.45 17.88
N LEU A 257 0.34 -10.30 17.20
CA LEU A 257 1.27 -9.22 17.47
C LEU A 257 0.72 -8.30 18.55
N SER A 258 1.58 -7.94 19.50
CA SER A 258 1.31 -6.84 20.42
C SER A 258 1.15 -5.52 19.66
N TYR A 259 0.55 -4.53 20.33
CA TYR A 259 0.37 -3.19 19.77
C TYR A 259 1.69 -2.57 19.29
N GLY A 260 2.74 -2.67 20.11
CA GLY A 260 4.08 -2.17 19.75
C GLY A 260 4.70 -2.92 18.58
N GLU A 261 4.65 -4.26 18.55
CA GLU A 261 5.16 -5.05 17.43
C GLU A 261 4.50 -4.66 16.10
N ARG A 262 3.17 -4.56 16.10
CA ARG A 262 2.41 -4.16 14.92
C ARG A 262 2.82 -2.79 14.41
N ASN A 263 2.99 -1.82 15.32
CA ASN A 263 3.39 -0.46 14.95
C ASN A 263 4.83 -0.41 14.44
N ALA A 264 5.77 -1.18 15.02
CA ALA A 264 7.13 -1.27 14.52
C ALA A 264 7.18 -1.82 13.09
N PHE A 265 6.42 -2.88 12.81
CA PHE A 265 6.29 -3.41 11.44
C PHE A 265 5.71 -2.37 10.49
N ALA A 266 4.63 -1.69 10.88
CA ALA A 266 3.98 -0.68 10.06
C ALA A 266 4.94 0.46 9.69
N ILE A 267 5.71 0.97 10.66
CA ILE A 267 6.69 2.04 10.44
C ILE A 267 7.81 1.60 9.49
N VAL A 268 8.31 0.38 9.64
CA VAL A 268 9.35 -0.17 8.75
C VAL A 268 8.82 -0.36 7.33
N LEU A 269 7.60 -0.87 7.16
CA LEU A 269 6.98 -1.02 5.84
C LEU A 269 6.69 0.34 5.21
N PHE A 270 6.20 1.30 6.00
CA PHE A 270 5.99 2.68 5.57
C PHE A 270 7.30 3.34 5.12
N MET A 271 8.40 3.09 5.82
CA MET A 271 9.73 3.55 5.40
C MET A 271 10.09 3.03 4.00
N TYR A 272 9.93 1.73 3.74
CA TYR A 272 10.19 1.16 2.41
C TYR A 272 9.23 1.70 1.34
N GLU A 273 7.97 1.94 1.69
CA GLU A 273 7.03 2.61 0.80
C GLU A 273 7.50 4.02 0.43
N CYS A 274 7.99 4.79 1.40
CA CYS A 274 8.57 6.12 1.15
C CYS A 274 9.83 6.04 0.29
N LEU A 275 10.69 5.03 0.49
CA LEU A 275 11.88 4.82 -0.35
C LEU A 275 11.49 4.53 -1.81
N SER A 276 10.43 3.75 -2.01
CA SER A 276 9.92 3.39 -3.34
C SER A 276 9.22 4.56 -4.04
N LYS A 277 8.30 5.24 -3.34
CA LYS A 277 7.51 6.35 -3.90
C LYS A 277 8.27 7.67 -3.99
N ASN A 278 9.36 7.82 -3.22
CA ASN A 278 10.23 8.99 -3.24
C ASN A 278 9.48 10.34 -3.04
N PRO A 279 8.66 10.49 -1.98
CA PRO A 279 7.91 11.73 -1.74
C PRO A 279 8.84 12.89 -1.37
N GLY A 280 8.39 14.12 -1.65
CA GLY A 280 9.14 15.35 -1.30
C GLY A 280 9.13 15.70 0.19
N LEU A 281 8.15 15.21 0.95
CA LEU A 281 8.01 15.41 2.40
C LEU A 281 7.42 14.14 3.02
N ILE A 282 7.97 13.72 4.16
CA ILE A 282 7.48 12.61 4.97
C ILE A 282 7.11 13.16 6.34
N ILE A 283 5.89 12.86 6.82
CA ILE A 283 5.42 13.28 8.15
C ILE A 283 5.23 12.04 9.00
N LEU A 284 5.87 12.03 10.18
CA LEU A 284 5.73 10.98 11.19
C LEU A 284 5.05 11.58 12.42
N ASP A 285 3.80 11.20 12.67
CA ASP A 285 3.05 11.64 13.85
C ASP A 285 3.18 10.61 14.98
N ASP A 286 3.89 11.03 16.02
CA ASP A 286 4.23 10.29 17.22
C ASP A 286 4.69 8.83 17.00
N PRO A 287 5.70 8.60 16.13
CA PRO A 287 6.00 7.27 15.62
C PRO A 287 6.55 6.31 16.68
N ILE A 288 7.03 6.82 17.83
CA ILE A 288 7.84 6.01 18.77
C ILE A 288 7.44 6.12 20.24
N SER A 289 6.43 6.91 20.61
CA SER A 289 6.04 7.11 22.01
C SER A 289 5.56 5.84 22.71
N SER A 290 4.92 4.92 21.97
CA SER A 290 4.36 3.67 22.52
C SER A 290 5.40 2.58 22.82
N PHE A 291 6.69 2.83 22.58
CA PHE A 291 7.74 1.82 22.67
C PHE A 291 8.57 1.95 23.94
N ASP A 292 9.20 0.86 24.38
CA ASP A 292 10.24 0.94 25.42
C ASP A 292 11.52 1.59 24.89
N LYS A 293 12.39 2.05 25.79
CA LYS A 293 13.60 2.81 25.45
C LYS A 293 14.48 2.12 24.41
N ASN A 294 14.68 0.81 24.54
CA ASN A 294 15.52 0.03 23.62
C ASN A 294 14.90 -0.03 22.21
N LYS A 295 13.58 -0.23 22.12
CA LYS A 295 12.84 -0.26 20.85
C LYS A 295 12.80 1.11 20.17
N LYS A 296 12.66 2.21 20.92
CA LYS A 296 12.69 3.58 20.36
C LYS A 296 14.00 3.84 19.60
N PHE A 297 15.13 3.55 20.23
CA PHE A 297 16.43 3.70 19.58
C PHE A 297 16.56 2.81 18.34
N ALA A 298 16.14 1.54 18.41
CA ALA A 298 16.16 0.63 17.27
C ALA A 298 15.31 1.13 16.07
N ILE A 299 14.18 1.79 16.34
CA ILE A 299 13.35 2.38 15.29
C ILE A 299 14.03 3.60 14.68
N LEU A 300 14.56 4.52 15.49
CA LEU A 300 15.30 5.69 14.98
C LEU A 300 16.53 5.29 14.17
N GLU A 301 17.22 4.24 14.61
CA GLU A 301 18.33 3.61 13.91
C GLU A 301 17.92 3.14 12.51
N MET A 302 16.86 2.34 12.45
CA MET A 302 16.32 1.79 11.23
C MET A 302 15.88 2.89 10.26
N LEU A 303 15.22 3.93 10.77
CA LEU A 303 14.65 5.01 9.97
C LEU A 303 15.69 6.00 9.46
N PHE A 304 16.78 6.27 10.19
CA PHE A 304 17.64 7.42 9.87
C PHE A 304 19.15 7.14 9.85
N ARG A 305 19.62 5.97 10.33
CA ARG A 305 21.07 5.72 10.49
C ARG A 305 21.68 4.83 9.42
N ARG A 306 20.89 4.00 8.74
CA ARG A 306 21.40 3.05 7.74
C ARG A 306 21.99 3.74 6.52
N ALA A 307 22.58 2.95 5.62
CA ALA A 307 23.14 3.45 4.38
C ALA A 307 22.08 4.26 3.60
N SER A 308 22.53 5.31 2.89
CA SER A 308 21.64 6.12 2.05
C SER A 308 20.95 5.24 1.02
N GLY A 309 19.63 5.36 0.89
CA GLY A 309 18.81 4.50 0.04
C GLY A 309 18.23 3.26 0.74
N GLU A 310 18.66 2.95 1.97
CA GLU A 310 18.08 1.89 2.80
C GLU A 310 17.20 2.41 3.95
N CYS A 311 17.20 3.73 4.16
CA CYS A 311 16.42 4.41 5.20
C CYS A 311 16.13 5.86 4.78
N LEU A 312 15.43 6.63 5.61
CA LEU A 312 15.02 8.01 5.34
C LEU A 312 16.16 9.04 5.46
N LYS A 313 17.42 8.59 5.56
CA LYS A 313 18.58 9.48 5.49
C LYS A 313 18.59 10.27 4.17
N ASN A 314 18.95 11.55 4.24
CA ASN A 314 18.89 12.50 3.12
C ASN A 314 17.48 12.74 2.54
N ARG A 315 16.42 12.45 3.30
CA ARG A 315 15.03 12.81 2.97
C ARG A 315 14.56 13.95 3.87
N THR A 316 13.59 14.72 3.39
CA THR A 316 12.90 15.72 4.20
C THR A 316 11.84 15.02 5.05
N VAL A 317 12.09 14.94 6.36
CA VAL A 317 11.19 14.27 7.31
C VAL A 317 10.83 15.24 8.44
N LEU A 318 9.53 15.42 8.66
CA LEU A 318 8.98 16.10 9.83
C LEU A 318 8.50 15.04 10.82
N MET A 319 9.11 14.98 12.00
CA MET A 319 8.68 14.10 13.08
C MET A 319 8.04 14.93 14.18
N LEU A 320 6.77 14.67 14.47
CA LEU A 320 6.03 15.26 15.59
C LEU A 320 6.02 14.24 16.72
N THR A 321 6.44 14.62 17.92
CA THR A 321 6.38 13.73 19.07
C THR A 321 6.35 14.53 20.37
N HIS A 322 5.76 13.94 21.41
CA HIS A 322 5.84 14.45 22.77
C HIS A 322 7.01 13.85 23.57
N ASP A 323 7.73 12.91 22.98
CA ASP A 323 8.87 12.24 23.59
C ASP A 323 10.15 13.07 23.43
N VAL A 324 10.90 13.23 24.52
CA VAL A 324 12.17 13.98 24.53
C VAL A 324 13.38 13.08 24.22
N GLU A 325 13.28 11.76 24.43
CA GLU A 325 14.38 10.82 24.20
C GLU A 325 14.97 10.91 22.77
N PRO A 326 14.16 11.03 21.69
CA PRO A 326 14.68 11.16 20.33
C PRO A 326 15.50 12.43 20.13
N VAL A 327 15.08 13.53 20.76
CA VAL A 327 15.77 14.82 20.71
C VAL A 327 17.10 14.70 21.43
N ILE A 328 17.13 14.06 22.61
CA ILE A 328 18.35 13.80 23.38
C ILE A 328 19.33 12.94 22.57
N ASP A 329 18.86 11.83 21.99
CA ASP A 329 19.71 10.91 21.23
C ASP A 329 20.31 11.59 19.98
N THR A 330 19.46 12.28 19.22
CA THR A 330 19.85 12.86 17.93
C THR A 330 20.63 14.17 18.04
N LEU A 331 20.41 14.99 19.08
CA LEU A 331 21.11 16.27 19.25
C LEU A 331 22.29 16.20 20.22
N LYS A 332 22.28 15.30 21.20
CA LYS A 332 23.30 15.26 22.27
C LYS A 332 24.08 13.95 22.33
N SER A 333 23.43 12.82 22.60
CA SER A 333 24.13 11.55 22.93
C SER A 333 24.90 10.95 21.76
N VAL A 334 24.26 10.86 20.59
CA VAL A 334 24.82 10.18 19.41
C VAL A 334 24.69 11.03 18.14
N ARG A 335 24.77 12.35 18.30
CA ARG A 335 24.61 13.36 17.22
C ARG A 335 25.38 13.03 15.95
N ARG A 336 26.64 12.58 16.08
CA ARG A 336 27.50 12.19 14.95
C ARG A 336 26.94 11.02 14.14
N LEU A 337 26.25 10.08 14.79
CA LEU A 337 25.63 8.93 14.12
C LEU A 337 24.46 9.36 13.23
N PHE A 338 23.79 10.48 13.55
CA PHE A 338 22.72 11.08 12.75
C PHE A 338 23.22 12.16 11.78
N SER A 339 24.52 12.14 11.44
CA SER A 339 25.14 13.01 10.43
C SER A 339 24.99 14.51 10.69
N ASN A 340 24.66 14.92 11.92
CA ASN A 340 24.38 16.32 12.30
C ASN A 340 23.29 17.01 11.44
N GLN A 341 22.37 16.25 10.84
CA GLN A 341 21.33 16.76 9.93
C GLN A 341 19.99 17.00 10.63
N VAL A 342 19.92 16.80 11.95
CA VAL A 342 18.69 16.95 12.72
C VAL A 342 18.57 18.36 13.27
N THR A 343 17.41 18.95 13.07
CA THR A 343 16.96 20.17 13.77
C THR A 343 15.77 19.80 14.64
N ALA A 344 15.65 20.42 15.80
CA ALA A 344 14.51 20.18 16.68
C ALA A 344 13.99 21.52 17.22
N SER A 345 12.68 21.57 17.39
CA SER A 345 11.97 22.70 17.98
C SER A 345 10.94 22.20 18.98
N CYS A 346 10.74 22.94 20.06
CA CYS A 346 9.66 22.74 21.00
C CYS A 346 8.51 23.68 20.64
N LEU A 347 7.30 23.15 20.51
CA LEU A 347 6.10 23.95 20.31
C LEU A 347 5.49 24.29 21.67
N ARG A 348 5.39 25.58 21.99
CA ARG A 348 4.82 26.07 23.25
C ARG A 348 3.53 26.84 22.99
N LEU A 349 2.43 26.40 23.60
CA LEU A 349 1.18 27.16 23.64
C LEU A 349 1.17 28.07 24.88
N SER A 350 1.11 29.39 24.67
CA SER A 350 1.01 30.38 25.73
C SER A 350 0.00 31.46 25.33
N ALA A 351 -0.95 31.77 26.22
CA ALA A 351 -1.99 32.79 25.97
C ALA A 351 -2.75 32.64 24.63
N GLY A 352 -2.94 31.40 24.15
CA GLY A 352 -3.62 31.12 22.88
C GLY A 352 -2.73 31.20 21.63
N VAL A 353 -1.44 31.51 21.77
CA VAL A 353 -0.46 31.57 20.67
C VAL A 353 0.50 30.39 20.76
N ILE A 354 0.73 29.72 19.63
CA ILE A 354 1.75 28.67 19.51
C ILE A 354 3.05 29.32 19.04
N GLU A 355 4.10 29.15 19.84
CA GLU A 355 5.45 29.60 19.53
C GLU A 355 6.35 28.40 19.29
N GLU A 356 7.18 28.49 18.24
CA GLU A 356 8.21 27.49 17.95
C GLU A 356 9.55 27.97 18.55
N LEU A 357 10.11 27.16 19.45
CA LEU A 357 11.36 27.44 20.14
C LEU A 357 12.44 26.44 19.68
N PRO A 358 13.52 26.88 19.02
CA PRO A 358 14.58 25.96 18.60
C PRO A 358 15.26 25.31 19.81
N VAL A 359 15.58 24.03 19.70
CA VAL A 359 16.29 23.25 20.74
C VAL A 359 17.70 22.94 20.26
N ASN A 360 18.69 23.36 21.04
CA ASN A 360 20.11 23.12 20.79
C ASN A 360 20.71 22.16 21.81
N ASP A 361 21.93 21.67 21.55
CA ASP A 361 22.65 20.76 22.46
C ASP A 361 22.87 21.35 23.87
N GLY A 362 23.05 22.68 23.97
CA GLY A 362 23.20 23.39 25.23
C GLY A 362 21.91 23.45 26.06
N ASP A 363 20.74 23.36 25.42
CA ASP A 363 19.43 23.41 26.07
C ASP A 363 19.07 22.06 26.74
N ILE A 364 19.74 20.97 26.34
CA ILE A 364 19.52 19.64 26.88
C ILE A 364 20.45 19.44 28.07
N MET A 365 19.94 19.51 29.29
CA MET A 365 20.76 19.38 30.51
C MET A 365 20.48 18.06 31.24
N THR A 366 21.52 17.47 31.84
CA THR A 366 21.28 16.37 32.79
C THR A 366 20.61 16.91 34.03
N PHE A 367 19.86 16.07 34.74
CA PHE A 367 19.15 16.51 35.94
C PHE A 367 20.10 17.10 37.00
N MET A 368 21.33 16.57 37.10
CA MET A 368 22.39 17.13 37.94
C MET A 368 22.80 18.56 37.55
N GLN A 369 22.94 18.82 36.24
CA GLN A 369 23.24 20.17 35.74
C GLN A 369 22.09 21.13 36.03
N ILE A 370 20.84 20.65 35.89
CA ILE A 370 19.64 21.44 36.23
C ILE A 370 19.67 21.80 37.72
N CYS A 371 19.87 20.85 38.62
CA CYS A 371 19.95 21.12 40.06
C CYS A 371 21.01 22.20 40.37
N LYS A 372 22.22 22.06 39.83
CA LYS A 372 23.28 23.07 40.04
C LYS A 372 22.88 24.45 39.51
N SER A 373 22.29 24.52 38.32
CA SER A 373 21.88 25.79 37.71
C SER A 373 20.77 26.50 38.50
N ILE A 374 19.80 25.75 39.03
CA ILE A 374 18.68 26.30 39.80
C ILE A 374 19.17 26.79 41.15
N THR A 375 19.97 25.99 41.85
CA THR A 375 20.51 26.35 43.16
C THR A 375 21.37 27.62 43.09
N ALA A 376 22.19 27.76 42.03
CA ALA A 376 23.02 28.95 41.81
C ALA A 376 22.25 30.18 41.28
N SER A 377 21.01 30.04 40.83
CA SER A 377 20.25 31.12 40.20
C SER A 377 19.81 32.17 41.22
N ALA A 378 20.28 33.41 41.12
CA ALA A 378 19.84 34.52 41.99
C ALA A 378 18.33 34.79 41.92
N ASP A 379 17.76 34.39 40.80
CA ASP A 379 16.42 34.68 40.33
C ASP A 379 15.37 33.66 40.80
N CYS A 380 15.81 32.53 41.33
CA CYS A 380 14.93 31.44 41.76
C CYS A 380 14.49 31.61 43.22
N GLU A 381 13.23 31.30 43.50
CA GLU A 381 12.69 31.31 44.87
C GLU A 381 13.45 30.32 45.75
N GLU A 382 13.73 30.74 46.99
CA GLU A 382 14.57 29.97 47.93
C GLU A 382 14.03 28.56 48.17
N ILE A 383 12.71 28.39 48.33
CA ILE A 383 12.07 27.08 48.48
C ILE A 383 12.32 26.18 47.28
N ILE A 384 12.27 26.72 46.06
CA ILE A 384 12.53 25.95 44.84
C ILE A 384 13.99 25.46 44.84
N LYS A 385 14.94 26.34 45.15
CA LYS A 385 16.36 25.96 45.27
C LYS A 385 16.57 24.80 46.22
N LEU A 386 15.91 24.84 47.38
CA LEU A 386 16.03 23.80 48.41
C LEU A 386 15.40 22.47 47.97
N ILE A 387 14.32 22.50 47.18
CA ILE A 387 13.74 21.29 46.57
C ILE A 387 14.75 20.66 45.62
N TYR A 388 15.37 21.45 44.74
CA TYR A 388 16.40 20.98 43.81
C TYR A 388 17.66 20.52 44.53
N LEU A 389 18.09 21.19 45.60
CA LEU A 389 19.24 20.81 46.42
C LEU A 389 19.00 19.48 47.15
N ARG A 390 17.81 19.27 47.72
CA ARG A 390 17.46 17.98 48.32
C ARG A 390 17.52 16.86 47.28
N ARG A 391 16.97 17.09 46.08
CA ARG A 391 17.03 16.12 44.97
C ARG A 391 18.44 15.89 44.47
N TYR A 392 19.29 16.93 44.44
CA TYR A 392 20.71 16.78 44.14
C TYR A 392 21.36 15.76 45.07
N PHE A 393 21.19 15.90 46.38
CA PHE A 393 21.70 14.94 47.37
C PHE A 393 21.13 13.53 47.17
N GLU A 394 19.87 13.38 46.76
CA GLU A 394 19.30 12.07 46.42
C GLU A 394 19.99 11.41 45.23
N ILE A 395 20.34 12.19 44.19
CA ILE A 395 20.98 11.67 42.97
C ILE A 395 22.42 11.23 43.25
N VAL A 396 23.16 11.99 44.06
CA VAL A 396 24.54 11.64 44.44
C VAL A 396 24.60 10.63 45.59
N ASP A 397 23.44 10.17 46.08
CA ASP A 397 23.26 9.27 47.22
C ASP A 397 23.91 9.76 48.53
N GLU A 398 24.02 11.09 48.70
CA GLU A 398 24.55 11.72 49.90
C GLU A 398 23.42 12.04 50.89
N ARG A 399 23.00 11.03 51.66
CA ARG A 399 21.92 11.17 52.66
C ARG A 399 22.41 11.68 54.03
N GLY A 400 23.37 12.60 54.01
CA GLY A 400 24.03 13.20 55.18
C GLY A 400 23.16 14.20 55.95
N ASP A 401 23.80 15.01 56.80
CA ASP A 401 23.09 15.95 57.70
C ASP A 401 22.27 16.99 56.92
N ALA A 402 22.84 17.57 55.85
CA ALA A 402 22.16 18.52 54.97
C ALA A 402 20.87 17.95 54.36
N TYR A 403 20.95 16.74 53.78
CA TYR A 403 19.80 16.05 53.21
C TYR A 403 18.71 15.78 54.26
N GLN A 404 19.10 15.31 55.45
CA GLN A 404 18.14 15.06 56.54
C GLN A 404 17.45 16.34 57.00
N LEU A 405 18.18 17.45 57.12
CA LEU A 405 17.60 18.73 57.54
C LEU A 405 16.62 19.26 56.48
N LEU A 406 16.98 19.21 55.18
CA LEU A 406 16.06 19.56 54.09
C LEU A 406 14.82 18.66 54.05
N SER A 407 14.98 17.36 54.31
CA SER A 407 13.86 16.43 54.40
C SER A 407 12.90 16.82 55.52
N ASN A 408 13.41 17.15 56.72
CA ASN A 408 12.60 17.62 57.84
C ASN A 408 11.85 18.92 57.52
N LEU A 409 12.48 19.84 56.80
CA LEU A 409 11.86 21.08 56.34
C LEU A 409 10.61 20.80 55.48
N PHE A 410 10.74 19.98 54.44
CA PHE A 410 9.61 19.68 53.55
C PHE A 410 8.53 18.79 54.18
N HIS A 411 8.86 18.10 55.28
CA HIS A 411 7.87 17.43 56.14
C HIS A 411 7.30 18.35 57.23
N ARG A 412 7.56 19.66 57.16
CA ARG A 412 7.04 20.72 58.06
C ARG A 412 7.40 20.48 59.54
N ARG A 413 8.51 19.78 59.83
CA ARG A 413 8.87 19.43 61.20
C ARG A 413 9.41 20.64 61.96
N VAL A 414 8.72 21.05 63.03
CA VAL A 414 9.22 22.11 63.93
C VAL A 414 10.54 21.68 64.59
N VAL A 415 10.64 20.41 64.99
CA VAL A 415 11.85 19.81 65.56
C VAL A 415 12.40 18.78 64.57
N PRO A 416 13.61 18.98 64.01
CA PRO A 416 14.22 18.01 63.09
C PRO A 416 14.51 16.65 63.77
N LEU A 417 14.15 15.56 63.09
CA LEU A 417 14.38 14.18 63.52
C LEU A 417 15.48 13.53 62.65
N ASP A 418 16.28 12.63 63.24
CA ASP A 418 17.32 11.88 62.54
C ASP A 418 16.81 10.49 62.14
N TYR A 419 16.44 10.35 60.86
CA TYR A 419 15.90 9.09 60.31
C TYR A 419 16.97 8.05 59.96
N ARG A 420 18.26 8.38 60.15
CA ARG A 420 19.37 7.43 59.96
C ARG A 420 19.61 6.60 61.21
N GLU A 421 19.12 7.08 62.35
CA GLU A 421 19.17 6.38 63.63
C GLU A 421 17.91 5.52 63.82
N PRO A 422 18.01 4.39 64.53
CA PRO A 422 16.86 3.52 64.74
C PRO A 422 15.79 4.23 65.56
N ALA A 423 14.53 4.06 65.17
CA ALA A 423 13.40 4.53 65.95
C ALA A 423 13.36 3.80 67.31
N ALA A 424 13.28 4.55 68.40
CA ALA A 424 13.12 3.99 69.73
C ALA A 424 11.66 3.56 69.95
N ALA A 425 11.49 2.41 70.63
CA ALA A 425 10.17 1.87 70.93
C ALA A 425 9.37 2.85 71.80
N GLY A 426 8.27 3.37 71.25
CA GLY A 426 7.35 4.28 71.93
C GLY A 426 7.63 5.78 71.79
N SER A 427 8.82 6.19 71.36
CA SER A 427 9.20 7.61 71.19
C SER A 427 9.52 8.04 69.75
N GLY A 428 9.59 7.08 68.83
CA GLY A 428 9.84 7.35 67.41
C GLY A 428 11.31 7.63 67.11
N TYR A 429 11.59 8.34 66.01
CA TYR A 429 12.96 8.70 65.63
C TYR A 429 13.55 9.75 66.58
N PRO A 430 14.85 9.66 66.92
CA PRO A 430 15.50 10.63 67.78
C PRO A 430 15.57 12.01 67.12
N LYS A 431 15.69 13.07 67.94
CA LYS A 431 15.94 14.43 67.44
C LYS A 431 17.34 14.51 66.83
N MET A 432 17.51 15.30 65.77
CA MET A 432 18.85 15.59 65.27
C MET A 432 19.68 16.30 66.34
N ALA A 433 20.91 15.83 66.55
CA ALA A 433 21.84 16.46 67.49
C ALA A 433 22.19 17.90 67.05
N PRO A 434 22.37 18.85 67.97
CA PRO A 434 22.68 20.24 67.64
C PRO A 434 23.90 20.40 66.71
N GLU A 435 24.92 19.58 66.89
CA GLU A 435 26.15 19.60 66.09
C GLU A 435 25.87 19.22 64.63
N LYS A 436 25.03 18.20 64.42
CA LYS A 436 24.57 17.75 63.09
C LYS A 436 23.70 18.82 62.43
N ILE A 437 22.84 19.51 63.18
CA ILE A 437 22.04 20.64 62.67
C ILE A 437 22.97 21.78 62.24
N GLN A 438 23.99 22.12 63.05
CA GLN A 438 24.95 23.15 62.69
C GLN A 438 25.79 22.80 61.46
N GLN A 439 26.18 21.53 61.31
CA GLN A 439 26.85 21.07 60.10
C GLN A 439 25.93 21.17 58.88
N ALA A 440 24.70 20.66 58.97
CA ALA A 440 23.70 20.77 57.90
C ALA A 440 23.43 22.22 57.49
N LEU A 441 23.34 23.14 58.45
CA LEU A 441 23.17 24.57 58.18
C LEU A 441 24.35 25.16 57.42
N ARG A 442 25.59 24.77 57.76
CA ARG A 442 26.79 25.19 57.00
C ARG A 442 26.73 24.65 55.58
N ASP A 443 26.54 23.34 55.43
CA ASP A 443 26.54 22.65 54.14
C ASP A 443 25.46 23.20 53.20
N ILE A 444 24.24 23.45 53.69
CA ILE A 444 23.16 24.00 52.86
C ILE A 444 23.48 25.45 52.46
N ARG A 445 24.10 26.22 53.35
CA ARG A 445 24.44 27.63 53.06
C ARG A 445 25.53 27.77 52.00
N GLU A 446 26.41 26.79 51.81
CA GLU A 446 27.33 26.77 50.67
C GLU A 446 26.61 26.83 49.31
N TYR A 447 25.35 26.42 49.27
CA TYR A 447 24.50 26.41 48.09
C TYR A 447 23.45 27.52 48.10
N VAL A 448 22.90 27.83 49.28
CA VAL A 448 21.83 28.81 49.49
C VAL A 448 22.15 29.62 50.74
N ASP A 449 22.94 30.68 50.58
CA ASP A 449 23.46 31.51 51.68
C ASP A 449 22.36 32.02 52.64
N SER A 450 21.16 32.31 52.11
CA SER A 450 20.02 32.85 52.87
C SER A 450 19.30 31.82 53.75
N PHE A 451 19.71 30.55 53.71
CA PHE A 451 19.00 29.45 54.35
C PHE A 451 18.84 29.66 55.86
N ASP A 452 17.58 29.69 56.29
CA ASP A 452 17.17 29.75 57.69
C ASP A 452 16.03 28.76 57.95
N TYR A 453 16.32 27.73 58.74
CA TYR A 453 15.37 26.64 58.96
C TYR A 453 14.07 27.09 59.64
N PRO A 454 14.08 27.85 60.76
CA PRO A 454 12.84 28.29 61.41
C PRO A 454 11.95 29.15 60.52
N ARG A 455 12.52 30.14 59.81
CA ARG A 455 11.77 31.01 58.88
C ARG A 455 11.12 30.19 57.76
N LEU A 456 11.89 29.30 57.14
CA LEU A 456 11.40 28.50 56.02
C LEU A 456 10.41 27.44 56.47
N GLN A 457 10.57 26.87 57.67
CA GLN A 457 9.62 25.92 58.25
C GLN A 457 8.26 26.58 58.50
N ALA A 458 8.24 27.82 59.00
CA ALA A 458 7.01 28.59 59.15
C ALA A 458 6.34 28.87 57.79
N LEU A 459 7.13 29.22 56.77
CA LEU A 459 6.66 29.45 55.41
C LEU A 459 6.01 28.19 54.81
N VAL A 460 6.69 27.03 54.84
CA VAL A 460 6.15 25.79 54.25
C VAL A 460 4.98 25.18 55.03
N SER A 461 4.77 25.64 56.27
CA SER A 461 3.64 25.26 57.10
C SER A 461 2.42 26.17 56.92
N SER A 462 2.55 27.29 56.19
CA SER A 462 1.47 28.23 55.92
C SER A 462 0.89 28.00 54.51
N PRO A 463 -0.37 27.52 54.39
CA PRO A 463 -1.01 27.32 53.09
C PRO A 463 -1.10 28.60 52.25
N ASP A 464 -1.28 29.76 52.88
CA ASP A 464 -1.40 31.04 52.16
C ASP A 464 -0.06 31.53 51.62
N GLU A 465 1.04 31.31 52.36
CA GLU A 465 2.39 31.59 51.85
C GLU A 465 2.74 30.69 50.67
N ILE A 466 2.38 29.40 50.72
CA ILE A 466 2.58 28.47 49.61
C ILE A 466 1.73 28.84 48.39
N LYS A 467 0.48 29.30 48.57
CA LYS A 467 -0.33 29.83 47.46
C LYS A 467 0.30 31.10 46.86
N ASN A 468 0.87 31.97 47.67
CA ASN A 468 1.57 33.16 47.20
C ASN A 468 2.83 32.79 46.43
N LEU A 469 3.62 31.84 46.93
CA LEU A 469 4.77 31.27 46.23
C LEU A 469 4.36 30.64 44.89
N TYR A 470 3.27 29.87 44.86
CA TYR A 470 2.75 29.25 43.64
C TYR A 470 2.43 30.27 42.53
N ARG A 471 1.90 31.44 42.92
CA ARG A 471 1.62 32.53 41.97
C ARG A 471 2.89 33.19 41.41
N ARG A 472 4.00 33.16 42.18
CA ARG A 472 5.31 33.71 41.77
C ARG A 472 6.16 32.73 40.95
N CYS A 473 5.83 31.44 40.95
CA CYS A 473 6.53 30.43 40.14
C CYS A 473 6.53 30.77 38.65
N ARG A 474 7.69 30.58 38.01
CA ARG A 474 7.98 31.03 36.64
C ARG A 474 7.45 30.09 35.57
N ASN A 475 7.36 28.80 35.89
CA ASN A 475 6.96 27.75 34.94
C ASN A 475 6.04 26.71 35.58
N GLY A 476 5.43 25.87 34.73
CA GLY A 476 4.50 24.83 35.18
C GLY A 476 5.13 23.78 36.09
N TYR A 477 6.44 23.51 35.93
CA TYR A 477 7.15 22.54 36.75
C TYR A 477 7.35 23.03 38.18
N GLU A 478 7.81 24.26 38.37
CA GLU A 478 7.92 24.91 39.68
C GLU A 478 6.55 24.98 40.38
N LYS A 479 5.51 25.35 39.63
CA LYS A 479 4.12 25.35 40.13
C LYS A 479 3.72 23.97 40.65
N LEU A 480 4.03 22.90 39.91
CA LEU A 480 3.76 21.53 40.33
C LEU A 480 4.51 21.17 41.62
N GLN A 481 5.79 21.52 41.73
CA GLN A 481 6.60 21.24 42.93
C GLN A 481 6.04 21.97 44.17
N VAL A 482 5.67 23.24 44.03
CA VAL A 482 5.08 24.03 45.13
C VAL A 482 3.69 23.52 45.49
N PHE A 483 2.89 23.12 44.50
CA PHE A 483 1.56 22.55 44.73
C PHE A 483 1.62 21.27 45.57
N ARG A 484 2.61 20.38 45.32
CA ARG A 484 2.81 19.17 46.13
C ARG A 484 3.07 19.47 47.61
N LEU A 485 3.58 20.65 47.95
CA LEU A 485 3.72 21.07 49.34
C LEU A 485 2.39 21.38 50.03
N LEU A 486 1.29 21.61 49.29
CA LEU A 486 -0.05 21.84 49.87
C LEU A 486 -0.77 20.54 50.26
N GLU A 487 -0.53 19.43 49.55
CA GLU A 487 -1.26 18.16 49.71
C GLU A 487 -0.88 17.33 50.95
N LEU A 488 0.08 17.80 51.75
CA LEU A 488 0.57 17.12 52.96
C LEU A 488 -0.45 16.98 54.11
N ASP A 489 -1.64 17.60 54.01
CA ASP A 489 -2.66 17.59 55.07
C ASP A 489 -3.57 16.33 55.08
N GLN A 490 -3.47 15.42 54.11
CA GLN A 490 -4.27 14.17 54.13
C GLN A 490 -3.47 13.00 54.73
N GLY A 491 -3.66 12.76 56.02
CA GLY A 491 -2.95 11.79 56.87
C GLY A 491 -2.96 10.33 56.41
N SER A 492 -2.16 10.02 55.39
CA SER A 492 -1.91 8.66 54.92
C SER A 492 -0.40 8.43 54.77
N PRO A 493 0.20 7.48 55.51
CA PRO A 493 1.65 7.24 55.52
C PRO A 493 2.20 6.63 54.21
N GLN A 494 1.35 6.37 53.21
CA GLN A 494 1.73 5.88 51.87
C GLN A 494 1.96 7.01 50.84
N ASN A 495 1.66 8.27 51.17
CA ASN A 495 1.88 9.40 50.24
C ASN A 495 3.24 10.09 50.40
N SER A 496 4.03 9.74 51.42
CA SER A 496 5.33 10.37 51.70
C SER A 496 6.41 10.07 50.65
N GLU A 497 6.34 8.95 49.92
CA GLU A 497 7.25 8.67 48.79
C GLU A 497 6.87 9.38 47.48
N LYS A 498 5.66 9.95 47.37
CA LYS A 498 5.15 10.53 46.11
C LYS A 498 5.45 12.01 45.91
N ILE A 499 5.97 12.70 46.91
CA ILE A 499 6.20 14.16 46.84
C ILE A 499 7.30 14.49 45.83
N VAL A 500 8.24 13.57 45.57
CA VAL A 500 9.52 13.91 44.89
C VAL A 500 9.94 12.90 43.81
N ARG A 501 9.08 11.96 43.39
CA ARG A 501 9.25 11.28 42.09
C ARG A 501 8.67 12.10 40.94
#